data_AF-A0A352GGB8-F1
#
_entry.id   AF-A0A352GGB8-F1
#
_cell.length_a   1.000
_cell.length_b   1.000
_cell.length_c   1.000
_cell.angle_alpha   90.00
_cell.angle_beta   90.00
_cell.angle_gamma   90.00
#
_symmetry.space_group_name_H-M   'P 1'
#
loop_
_entity.id
_entity.type
_entity.pdbx_description
1 polymer ?
#
loop_
_entity_poly.entity_id
_entity_poly.type
_entity_poly.pdbx_seq_one_letter_code
_entity_poly.pdbx_strand_id
1 'polypeptide(L)' 'IFRAVQSGLGIGALPDYMSREADNLKEVLPELRGPSIEAYFVYPEELRNSKRITVFRDFLVNRLNPENF' A
#
# COMPACT_ATOMS: atom_id res chain seq x y z
N ILE A 1 11.13 -4.75 -12.39
CA ILE A 1 11.20 -5.87 -11.42
C ILE A 1 9.91 -6.70 -11.47
N PHE A 2 8.74 -6.13 -11.12
CA PHE A 2 7.44 -6.83 -11.15
C PHE A 2 7.21 -7.72 -12.38
N ARG A 3 7.22 -7.16 -13.61
CA ARG A 3 6.98 -7.93 -14.84
C ARG A 3 7.97 -9.09 -15.07
N ALA A 4 9.21 -8.94 -14.63
CA ALA A 4 10.22 -9.99 -14.76
C ALA A 4 9.95 -11.15 -13.79
N VAL A 5 9.56 -10.84 -12.55
CA VAL A 5 9.13 -11.85 -11.57
C VAL A 5 7.84 -12.53 -12.04
N GLN A 6 6.88 -11.75 -12.53
CA GLN A 6 5.61 -12.25 -13.05
C GLN A 6 5.79 -13.16 -14.27
N SER A 7 6.79 -12.92 -15.12
CA SER A 7 7.11 -13.77 -16.27
C SER A 7 7.96 -15.00 -15.90
N GLY A 8 8.22 -15.25 -14.61
CA GLY A 8 8.99 -16.39 -14.13
C GLY A 8 10.51 -16.25 -14.26
N LEU A 9 11.03 -15.04 -14.45
CA LEU A 9 12.48 -14.82 -14.61
C LEU A 9 13.26 -14.96 -13.29
N GLY A 10 12.59 -14.91 -12.14
CA GLY A 10 13.22 -15.07 -10.83
C GLY A 10 12.38 -14.55 -9.66
N ILE A 11 13.03 -14.33 -8.52
CA ILE A 11 12.45 -13.79 -7.27
C ILE A 11 12.79 -12.30 -7.16
N GLY A 12 11.89 -11.48 -6.59
CA GLY A 12 12.16 -10.07 -6.33
C GLY A 12 11.42 -9.54 -5.11
N ALA A 13 12.01 -8.56 -4.43
CA ALA A 13 11.35 -7.83 -3.36
C ALA A 13 10.27 -6.92 -3.97
N LEU A 14 9.02 -7.14 -3.59
CA LEU A 14 7.86 -6.41 -4.07
C LEU A 14 7.00 -6.00 -2.87
N PRO A 15 6.30 -4.86 -2.93
CA PRO A 15 5.33 -4.51 -1.90
C PRO A 15 4.22 -5.55 -1.80
N ASP A 16 3.76 -5.82 -0.58
CA ASP A 16 2.76 -6.86 -0.26
C ASP A 16 1.41 -6.66 -0.98
N TYR A 17 1.09 -5.44 -1.41
CA TYR A 17 -0.12 -5.18 -2.17
C TYR A 17 -0.04 -5.68 -3.63
N MET A 18 1.15 -5.83 -4.21
CA MET A 18 1.31 -6.26 -5.60
C MET A 18 1.03 -7.74 -5.81
N SER A 19 1.29 -8.58 -4.81
CA SER A 19 0.96 -10.02 -4.87
C SER A 19 -0.56 -10.26 -4.85
N ARG A 20 -1.34 -9.32 -4.30
CA ARG A 20 -2.81 -9.41 -4.28
C ARG A 20 -3.45 -9.21 -5.66
N GLU A 21 -2.76 -8.51 -6.56
CA GLU A 21 -3.24 -8.20 -7.90
C GLU A 21 -2.76 -9.21 -8.96
N ALA A 22 -1.79 -10.07 -8.61
CA ALA A 22 -1.17 -11.01 -9.52
C ALA A 22 -1.33 -12.45 -9.01
N ASP A 23 -2.29 -13.18 -9.58
CA ASP A 23 -2.63 -14.56 -9.21
C ASP A 23 -1.45 -15.54 -9.28
N ASN A 24 -0.42 -15.21 -10.07
CA ASN A 24 0.73 -16.08 -10.30
C ASN A 24 1.99 -15.71 -9.50
N LEU A 25 1.89 -14.76 -8.56
CA LEU A 25 2.97 -14.44 -7.63
C LEU A 25 2.77 -15.15 -6.29
N LYS A 26 3.83 -15.80 -5.79
CA LYS A 26 3.83 -16.49 -4.49
C LYS A 26 4.91 -15.92 -3.59
N GLU A 27 4.54 -15.63 -2.35
CA GLU A 27 5.49 -15.26 -1.30
C GLU A 27 6.33 -16.47 -0.87
N VAL A 28 7.66 -16.31 -0.82
CA VAL A 28 8.62 -17.41 -0.62
C VAL A 28 9.46 -17.28 0.66
N LEU A 29 9.43 -16.13 1.34
CA LEU A 29 10.20 -15.84 2.57
C LEU A 29 9.35 -15.03 3.57
N PRO A 30 8.23 -15.58 4.08
CA PRO A 30 7.30 -14.84 4.95
C PRO A 30 7.89 -14.40 6.30
N GLU A 31 8.98 -15.03 6.73
CA GLU A 31 9.73 -14.68 7.95
C GLU A 31 10.55 -13.39 7.80
N LEU A 32 10.84 -12.97 6.57
CA LEU A 32 11.64 -11.79 6.28
C LEU A 32 10.72 -10.59 6.02
N ARG A 33 10.58 -9.72 7.02
CA ARG A 33 9.86 -8.45 6.86
C ARG A 33 10.71 -7.45 6.10
N GLY A 34 10.15 -6.87 5.04
CA GLY A 34 10.71 -5.71 4.38
C GLY A 34 10.68 -4.46 5.28
N PRO A 35 11.36 -3.37 4.87
CA PRO A 35 11.29 -2.11 5.61
C PRO A 35 9.86 -1.58 5.63
N SER A 36 9.41 -1.14 6.81
CA SER A 36 8.14 -0.44 6.93
C SER A 36 8.22 0.91 6.23
N ILE A 37 7.21 1.21 5.40
CA ILE A 37 7.10 2.50 4.71
C ILE A 37 6.03 3.32 5.40
N GLU A 38 6.40 4.52 5.86
CA GLU A 38 5.45 5.48 6.40
C GLU A 38 4.73 6.22 5.27
N ALA A 39 3.40 6.24 5.33
CA ALA A 39 2.56 6.96 4.38
C ALA A 39 1.99 8.23 5.02
N TYR A 40 2.09 9.35 4.31
CA TYR A 40 1.64 10.66 4.79
C TYR A 40 0.55 11.21 3.88
N PHE A 41 -0.55 11.70 4.47
CA PHE A 41 -1.57 12.49 3.77
C PHE A 41 -1.25 13.98 3.93
N VAL A 42 -0.79 14.62 2.86
CA VAL A 42 -0.33 16.03 2.86
C VAL A 42 -1.26 16.92 2.05
N TYR A 43 -1.48 18.14 2.54
CA TYR A 43 -2.28 19.17 1.88
C TYR A 43 -1.79 20.57 2.30
N PRO A 44 -2.01 21.62 1.48
CA PRO A 44 -1.70 23.00 1.86
C PRO A 44 -2.44 23.46 3.12
N GLU A 45 -1.77 24.20 3.98
CA GLU A 45 -2.30 24.66 5.28
C GLU A 45 -3.63 25.43 5.14
N GLU A 46 -3.78 26.18 4.07
CA GLU A 46 -4.97 26.98 3.75
C GLU A 46 -6.23 26.11 3.62
N LEU A 47 -6.06 24.82 3.31
CA LEU A 47 -7.14 23.85 3.18
C LEU A 47 -7.47 23.11 4.47
N ARG A 48 -6.81 23.40 5.61
CA ARG A 48 -7.10 22.75 6.90
C ARG A 48 -8.57 22.80 7.30
N ASN A 49 -9.24 23.92 6.99
CA ASN A 49 -10.66 24.12 7.31
C ASN A 49 -11.60 23.73 6.15
N SER A 50 -11.06 23.17 5.07
CA SER A 50 -11.87 22.72 3.93
C SER A 50 -12.63 21.45 4.29
N LYS A 51 -13.96 21.53 4.29
CA LYS A 51 -14.85 20.37 4.48
C LYS A 51 -14.50 19.20 3.56
N ARG A 52 -14.06 19.48 2.32
CA ARG A 52 -13.65 18.45 1.35
C ARG A 52 -12.43 17.68 1.83
N ILE A 53 -11.42 18.38 2.37
CA ILE A 53 -10.20 17.74 2.91
C ILE A 53 -10.54 16.92 4.15
N THR A 54 -11.38 17.46 5.05
CA THR A 54 -11.81 16.74 6.25
C THR A 54 -12.50 15.43 5.90
N VAL A 55 -13.52 15.47 5.02
CA VAL A 55 -14.26 14.26 4.62
C VAL A 55 -13.36 13.25 3.92
N PHE A 56 -12.44 13.69 3.06
CA PHE A 56 -11.53 12.78 2.38
C PHE A 56 -10.53 12.13 3.35
N ARG A 57 -9.95 12.90 4.28
CA ARG A 57 -9.09 12.39 5.35
C ARG A 57 -9.83 11.32 6.16
N ASP A 58 -11.05 11.62 6.60
CA ASP A 58 -11.83 10.71 7.43
C ASP A 58 -12.18 9.42 6.67
N PHE A 59 -12.48 9.54 5.37
CA PHE A 59 -12.65 8.37 4.49
C PHE A 59 -11.38 7.52 4.42
N LEU A 60 -10.21 8.12 4.19
CA LEU A 60 -8.93 7.41 4.11
C LEU A 60 -8.61 6.68 5.42
N VAL A 61 -8.74 7.36 6.56
CA VAL A 61 -8.48 6.76 7.88
C VAL A 61 -9.40 5.57 8.14
N ASN A 62 -10.69 5.70 7.82
CA ASN A 62 -11.65 4.59 7.98
C ASN A 62 -11.35 3.41 7.05
N ARG A 63 -10.90 3.67 5.82
CA ARG A 63 -10.60 2.61 4.84
C ARG A 63 -9.26 1.93 5.07
N LEU A 64 -8.32 2.59 5.74
CA LEU A 64 -6.99 2.05 6.03
C LEU A 64 -6.89 1.42 7.43
N ASN A 65 -7.92 1.55 8.26
CA ASN A 65 -7.95 0.93 9.58
C ASN A 65 -7.92 -0.61 9.44
N PRO A 66 -6.92 -1.30 10.00
CA PRO A 66 -6.79 -2.75 9.91
C PRO A 66 -8.00 -3.52 10.43
N GLU A 67 -8.74 -2.94 11.38
CA GLU A 67 -9.95 -3.53 12.00
C GLU A 67 -11.15 -3.63 11.04
N ASN A 68 -11.08 -2.98 9.86
CA ASN A 68 -12.15 -2.98 8.85
C ASN A 68 -11.90 -3.95 7.68
N PHE A 69 -10.91 -4.86 7.78
CA PHE A 69 -10.57 -5.86 6.76
C PHE A 69 -10.62 -7.29 7.28
#